data_AF-A0A1G8A4G1-F1
#
_entry.id   AF-A0A1G8A4G1-F1
#
_cell.length_a   1.000
_cell.length_b   1.000
_cell.length_c   1.000
_cell.angle_alpha   90.00
_cell.angle_beta   90.00
_cell.angle_gamma   90.00
#
_symmetry.space_group_name_H-M   'P 1'
#
loop_
_entity.id
_entity.type
_entity.pdbx_description
1 polymer ?
#
loop_
_entity_poly.entity_id
_entity_poly.type
_entity_poly.pdbx_seq_one_letter_code
_entity_poly.pdbx_strand_id
1 'polypeptide(L)' 'LEHGSAHYLFQVISRRYERGSIIMTSNKSFGEWGEVLGDPVIATAMLDRLLHHSRIFNMKGESYRLREKKAASRKQKGS' A
#
# COMPACT_ATOMS: atom_id res chain seq x y z
N LEU A 1 -7.47 11.56 -15.47
CA LEU A 1 -6.99 10.39 -14.72
C LEU A 1 -8.04 9.30 -14.86
N GLU A 2 -7.63 8.14 -15.34
CA GLU A 2 -8.48 7.10 -15.92
C GLU A 2 -9.34 6.41 -14.85
N HIS A 3 -10.66 6.67 -14.85
CA HIS A 3 -11.60 6.13 -13.85
C HIS A 3 -11.71 4.59 -13.87
N GLY A 4 -11.12 3.90 -14.86
CA GLY A 4 -11.19 2.44 -14.99
C GLY A 4 -10.14 1.66 -14.19
N SER A 5 -8.99 2.24 -13.86
CA SER A 5 -7.86 1.49 -13.28
C SER A 5 -8.11 1.04 -11.84
N ALA A 6 -8.74 1.89 -11.02
CA ALA A 6 -9.17 1.53 -9.67
C ALA A 6 -10.22 0.41 -9.68
N HIS A 7 -11.10 0.39 -10.68
CA HIS A 7 -12.14 -0.62 -10.80
C HIS A 7 -11.56 -2.03 -11.03
N TYR A 8 -10.45 -2.17 -11.76
CA TYR A 8 -9.78 -3.47 -11.91
C TYR A 8 -9.24 -4.00 -10.59
N LEU A 9 -8.61 -3.14 -9.78
CA LEU A 9 -8.18 -3.52 -8.44
C LEU A 9 -9.37 -3.93 -7.56
N PHE A 10 -10.50 -3.25 -7.70
CA PHE A 10 -11.72 -3.54 -6.94
C PHE A 10 -12.25 -4.93 -7.29
N GLN A 11 -12.22 -5.30 -8.56
CA GLN A 11 -12.64 -6.63 -9.00
C GLN A 11 -11.74 -7.73 -8.42
N VAL A 12 -10.42 -7.52 -8.37
CA VAL A 12 -9.48 -8.49 -7.76
C VAL A 12 -9.78 -8.66 -6.28
N ILE A 13 -9.93 -7.54 -5.54
CA ILE A 13 -10.25 -7.55 -4.11
C ILE A 13 -11.59 -8.25 -3.88
N SER A 14 -12.61 -7.90 -4.64
CA SER A 14 -13.96 -8.47 -4.51
C SER A 14 -14.01 -9.97 -4.80
N ARG A 15 -13.24 -10.46 -5.77
CA ARG A 15 -13.18 -11.90 -6.09
C ARG A 15 -12.40 -12.71 -5.06
N ARG A 16 -11.44 -12.10 -4.38
CA ARG A 16 -10.60 -12.75 -3.34
C ARG A 16 -11.23 -12.65 -1.96
N TYR A 17 -12.05 -11.64 -1.70
CA TYR A 17 -12.78 -11.46 -0.45
C TYR A 17 -13.48 -12.76 -0.04
N GLU A 18 -13.21 -13.22 1.19
CA GLU A 18 -13.69 -14.50 1.75
C GLU A 18 -13.32 -15.78 0.97
N ARG A 19 -12.48 -15.68 -0.07
CA ARG A 19 -12.09 -16.78 -0.97
C ARG A 19 -10.58 -17.00 -1.08
N GLY A 20 -9.77 -16.10 -0.54
CA GLY A 20 -8.34 -16.29 -0.42
C GLY A 20 -7.62 -15.04 0.09
N SER A 21 -6.40 -15.22 0.57
CA SER A 21 -5.63 -14.15 1.19
C SER A 21 -5.08 -13.16 0.17
N ILE A 22 -5.00 -11.90 0.60
CA ILE A 22 -4.28 -10.83 -0.10
C ILE A 22 -3.21 -10.29 0.86
N ILE A 23 -1.98 -10.21 0.38
CA ILE A 23 -0.93 -9.42 1.04
C ILE A 23 -0.78 -8.13 0.24
N MET A 24 -0.80 -7.00 0.93
CA MET A 24 -0.73 -5.69 0.32
C MET A 24 0.19 -4.77 1.13
N THR A 25 0.96 -3.96 0.43
CA THR A 25 1.82 -2.95 1.03
C THR A 25 1.41 -1.58 0.53
N SER A 26 1.24 -0.62 1.45
CA SER A 26 0.89 0.76 1.14
C SER A 26 1.76 1.69 1.96
N ASN A 27 2.28 2.76 1.34
CA ASN A 27 2.88 3.89 2.05
C ASN A 27 1.85 5.00 2.34
N LYS A 28 0.58 4.77 1.99
CA LYS A 28 -0.55 5.66 2.18
C LYS A 28 -1.45 5.13 3.29
N SER A 29 -1.91 6.04 4.15
CA SER A 29 -2.92 5.75 5.17
C SER A 29 -4.27 5.47 4.52
N PHE A 30 -5.16 4.73 5.19
CA PHE A 30 -6.48 4.40 4.63
C PHE A 30 -7.31 5.64 4.26
N GLY A 31 -7.16 6.75 4.98
CA GLY A 31 -7.86 8.00 4.66
C GLY A 31 -7.42 8.65 3.34
N GLU A 32 -6.19 8.38 2.88
CA GLU A 32 -5.66 8.92 1.62
C GLU A 32 -6.10 8.09 0.40
N TRP A 33 -6.75 6.95 0.59
CA TRP A 33 -7.07 6.03 -0.52
C TRP A 33 -8.10 6.60 -1.50
N GLY A 34 -9.03 7.45 -1.03
CA GLY A 34 -9.98 8.12 -1.92
C GLY A 34 -9.29 9.03 -2.93
N GLU A 35 -8.25 9.76 -2.50
CA GLU A 35 -7.43 10.60 -3.38
C GLU A 35 -6.59 9.74 -4.34
N VAL A 36 -5.95 8.68 -3.83
CA VAL A 36 -5.10 7.79 -4.64
C VAL A 36 -5.89 7.08 -5.74
N LEU A 37 -7.12 6.65 -5.43
CA LEU A 37 -7.98 5.91 -6.35
C LEU A 37 -8.83 6.83 -7.23
N GLY A 38 -8.90 8.13 -6.91
CA GLY A 38 -9.72 9.11 -7.62
C GLY A 38 -11.23 8.94 -7.42
N ASP A 39 -11.64 8.00 -6.57
CA ASP A 39 -13.04 7.71 -6.23
C ASP A 39 -13.12 7.26 -4.76
N PRO A 40 -13.58 8.14 -3.86
CA PRO A 40 -13.76 7.82 -2.45
C PRO A 40 -14.75 6.67 -2.21
N VAL A 41 -15.77 6.49 -3.06
CA VAL A 41 -16.77 5.43 -2.91
C VAL A 41 -16.15 4.07 -3.19
N ILE A 42 -15.39 3.95 -4.28
CA ILE A 42 -14.64 2.72 -4.59
C ILE A 42 -13.59 2.46 -3.51
N ALA A 43 -12.90 3.49 -3.04
CA ALA A 43 -11.91 3.36 -1.97
C ALA A 43 -12.53 2.78 -0.68
N THR A 44 -13.65 3.34 -0.22
CA THR A 44 -14.37 2.83 0.95
C THR A 44 -14.82 1.38 0.75
N ALA A 45 -15.36 1.05 -0.43
CA ALA A 45 -15.81 -0.31 -0.74
C ALA A 45 -14.66 -1.34 -0.80
N MET A 46 -13.47 -0.92 -1.25
CA MET A 46 -12.26 -1.75 -1.19
C MET A 46 -11.79 -1.95 0.24
N LEU A 47 -11.72 -0.87 1.02
CA LEU A 47 -11.24 -0.89 2.40
C LEU A 47 -12.15 -1.75 3.28
N ASP A 48 -13.46 -1.67 3.11
CA ASP A 48 -14.44 -2.52 3.80
C ASP A 48 -14.09 -4.01 3.66
N ARG A 49 -13.92 -4.48 2.42
CA ARG A 49 -13.56 -5.88 2.12
C ARG A 49 -12.18 -6.26 2.63
N LEU A 50 -11.19 -5.39 2.46
CA LEU A 50 -9.81 -5.69 2.87
C LEU A 50 -9.70 -5.75 4.38
N LEU A 51 -10.33 -4.83 5.11
CA LEU A 51 -10.14 -4.68 6.55
C LEU A 51 -10.97 -5.65 7.38
N HIS A 52 -12.10 -6.14 6.86
CA HIS A 52 -12.99 -7.05 7.57
C HIS A 52 -12.29 -8.30 8.11
N HIS A 53 -11.36 -8.88 7.34
CA HIS A 53 -10.56 -10.05 7.75
C HIS A 53 -9.05 -9.81 7.60
N SER A 54 -8.56 -8.70 8.16
CA SER A 54 -7.15 -8.30 8.04
C SER A 54 -6.33 -8.44 9.32
N ARG A 55 -5.01 -8.50 9.12
CA ARG A 55 -4.02 -8.15 10.12
C ARG A 55 -3.21 -6.97 9.59
N ILE A 56 -3.26 -5.85 10.30
CA ILE A 56 -2.64 -4.60 9.88
C ILE A 56 -1.26 -4.48 10.53
N PHE A 57 -0.23 -4.32 9.72
CA PHE A 57 1.14 -4.10 10.19
C PHE A 57 1.58 -2.67 9.88
N ASN A 58 1.60 -1.83 10.91
CA ASN A 58 2.06 -0.45 10.78
C ASN A 58 3.58 -0.40 10.88
N MET A 59 4.25 -0.25 9.73
CA MET A 59 5.70 -0.17 9.65
C MET A 59 6.20 1.25 9.92
N LYS A 60 7.19 1.37 10.80
CA LYS A 60 7.90 2.62 11.12
C LYS A 60 9.42 2.37 11.07
N GLY A 61 10.18 3.42 10.79
CA GLY A 61 11.65 3.37 10.79
C GLY A 61 12.27 4.07 9.58
N GLU A 62 13.59 4.19 9.60
CA GLU A 62 14.32 4.78 8.48
C GLU A 62 14.28 3.89 7.23
N SER A 63 14.25 4.51 6.06
CA SER A 63 14.40 3.80 4.79
C SER A 63 15.69 2.99 4.77
N TYR A 64 15.55 1.68 4.56
CA TYR A 64 16.68 0.77 4.44
C TYR A 64 17.64 1.21 3.32
N ARG A 65 17.08 1.67 2.19
CA ARG A 65 17.86 2.19 1.05
C ARG A 65 18.72 3.40 1.43
N LEU A 66 18.22 4.29 2.30
CA LEU A 66 18.98 5.44 2.76
C LEU A 66 20.09 5.03 3.73
N ARG A 67 19.83 4.06 4.61
CA ARG A 67 20.85 3.51 5.50
C ARG A 67 22.02 2.91 4.72
N GLU A 68 21.74 2.13 3.67
CA GLU A 68 22.78 1.55 2.81
C GLU A 68 23.58 2.63 2.08
N LYS A 69 22.93 3.65 1.52
CA LYS A 69 23.62 4.78 0.90
C LYS A 69 24.55 5.53 1.87
N LYS A 70 24.09 5.77 3.11
CA LYS A 70 24.91 6.38 4.17
C LYS A 70 26.11 5.50 4.55
N ALA A 71 25.93 4.17 4.58
CA ALA A 71 27.01 3.24 4.88
C ALA A 71 28.07 3.19 3.75
N ALA A 72 27.62 3.19 2.49
CA ALA A 72 28.50 3.22 1.33
C ALA A 72 29.32 4.53 1.25
N SER A 73 28.69 5.68 1.48
CA SER A 73 29.38 6.97 1.48
C SER A 73 30.40 7.11 2.62
N ARG A 74 30.16 6.46 3.77
CA ARG A 74 31.12 6.41 4.88
C ARG A 74 32.37 5.60 4.55
N LYS A 75 32.25 4.51 3.76
CA LYS A 75 33.41 3.71 3.31
C LYS A 75 34.29 4.47 2.32
N GLN A 76 33.70 5.25 1.41
CA GLN A 76 34.44 6.03 0.41
C GLN A 76 35.23 7.21 1.00
N LYS A 77 34.77 7.80 2.11
CA LYS A 77 35.48 8.91 2.78
C LYS A 77 36.66 8.47 3.66
N GLY A 78 36.78 7.17 3.92
CA GLY A 78 37.85 6.59 4.75
C GLY A 78 38.94 5.86 3.95
N SER A 79 38.90 5.95 2.62
CA SER A 79 39.91 5.46 1.67
C SER A 79 40.58 6.64 1.01
#